data_AF-A0A3S0ML74-F1
#
_entry.id   AF-A0A3S0ML74-F1
#
_cell.length_a   1.000
_cell.length_b   1.000
_cell.length_c   1.000
_cell.angle_alpha   90.00
_cell.angle_beta   90.00
_cell.angle_gamma   90.00
#
_symmetry.space_group_name_H-M   'P 1'
#
loop_
_entity.id
_entity.type
_entity.pdbx_description
1 polymer ?
#
loop_
_entity_poly.entity_id
_entity_poly.type
_entity_poly.pdbx_seq_one_letter_code
_entity_poly.pdbx_strand_id
1 'polypeptide(L)'
;MVMLQVDERNQDDLSRLAGCYLYTGTHINVEDGAVHREDGPAVIFPDGVMRWYVRGKEVTRAVNTLFYENKWPIAKGLDTAEKRARFAATFLT
;
A
#
# COMPACT_ATOMS: atom_id res chain seq x y z
N MET A 1 13.03 -1.28 -2.28
CA MET A 1 11.75 -0.75 -2.82
C MET A 1 11.86 -0.22 -4.26
N VAL A 2 11.02 -0.70 -5.18
CA VAL A 2 10.87 -0.23 -6.56
C VAL A 2 9.42 0.25 -6.77
N MET A 3 9.24 1.49 -7.23
CA MET A 3 7.94 2.01 -7.64
C MET A 3 7.74 1.76 -9.14
N LEU A 4 6.65 1.10 -9.50
CA LEU A 4 6.26 0.83 -10.88
C LEU A 4 4.93 1.51 -11.18
N GLN A 5 4.77 1.97 -12.41
CA GLN A 5 3.49 2.42 -12.94
C GLN A 5 2.95 1.33 -13.86
N VAL A 6 1.67 0.98 -13.67
CA VAL A 6 0.97 0.00 -14.49
C VAL A 6 0.71 0.58 -15.87
N ASP A 7 1.07 -0.17 -16.90
CA ASP A 7 0.75 0.09 -18.30
C ASP A 7 0.34 -1.21 -19.00
N GLU A 8 -0.11 -1.11 -20.25
CA GLU A 8 -0.64 -2.23 -21.03
C GLU A 8 0.32 -3.42 -21.16
N ARG A 9 1.64 -3.19 -21.03
CA ARG A 9 2.68 -4.22 -21.19
C ARG A 9 2.90 -5.03 -19.91
N ASN A 10 2.59 -4.47 -18.74
CA ASN A 10 2.90 -5.06 -17.44
C ASN A 10 1.67 -5.29 -16.55
N GLN A 11 0.49 -4.84 -16.97
CA GLN A 11 -0.73 -4.87 -16.17
C GLN A 11 -1.09 -6.26 -15.67
N ASP A 12 -0.98 -7.26 -16.55
CA ASP A 12 -1.29 -8.65 -16.25
C ASP A 12 -0.38 -9.20 -15.14
N ASP A 13 0.93 -8.98 -15.25
CA ASP A 13 1.93 -9.47 -14.30
C ASP A 13 1.82 -8.74 -12.95
N LEU A 14 1.64 -7.42 -12.98
CA LEU A 14 1.48 -6.64 -11.75
C LEU A 14 0.14 -6.92 -11.05
N SER A 15 -0.92 -7.23 -11.81
CA SER A 15 -2.21 -7.65 -11.25
C SER A 15 -2.11 -9.03 -10.58
N ARG A 16 -1.38 -9.97 -11.19
CA ARG A 16 -1.08 -11.28 -10.58
C ARG A 16 -0.25 -11.12 -9.32
N LEU A 17 0.79 -10.27 -9.37
CA LEU A 17 1.64 -9.98 -8.23
C LEU A 17 0.85 -9.36 -7.05
N ALA A 18 -0.06 -8.44 -7.34
CA ALA A 18 -0.88 -7.78 -6.32
C ALA A 18 -2.08 -8.61 -5.82
N GLY A 19 -2.42 -9.70 -6.51
CA GLY A 19 -3.61 -10.50 -6.23
C GLY A 19 -4.92 -9.75 -6.48
N CYS A 20 -4.90 -8.69 -7.30
CA CYS A 20 -6.09 -7.95 -7.70
C CYS A 20 -5.89 -7.26 -9.05
N TYR A 21 -6.98 -6.98 -9.76
CA TYR A 21 -6.91 -6.28 -11.04
C TYR A 21 -6.46 -4.83 -10.83
N LEU A 22 -5.36 -4.45 -11.48
CA LEU A 22 -4.84 -3.09 -11.49
C LEU A 22 -5.17 -2.40 -12.83
N TYR A 23 -5.49 -1.12 -12.77
CA TYR A 23 -5.74 -0.30 -13.95
C TYR A 23 -4.44 0.36 -14.44
N THR A 24 -4.37 0.66 -15.75
CA THR A 24 -3.34 1.54 -16.30
C THR A 24 -3.26 2.84 -15.51
N GLY A 25 -2.05 3.27 -15.18
CA GLY A 25 -1.78 4.45 -14.36
C GLY A 25 -1.73 4.18 -12.85
N THR A 26 -2.10 2.98 -12.38
CA THR A 26 -1.88 2.58 -10.98
C THR A 26 -0.39 2.59 -10.66
N HIS A 27 -0.03 3.16 -9.52
CA HIS A 27 1.33 3.06 -8.98
C HIS A 27 1.38 1.91 -7.97
N ILE A 28 2.42 1.10 -8.03
CA ILE A 28 2.65 -0.03 -7.12
C ILE A 28 4.09 -0.04 -6.61
N ASN A 29 4.28 -0.27 -5.31
CA ASN A 29 5.58 -0.50 -4.70
C ASN A 29 5.82 -1.98 -4.48
N VAL A 30 6.98 -2.44 -4.96
CA VAL A 30 7.43 -3.83 -4.88
C VAL A 30 8.78 -3.90 -4.17
N GLU A 31 8.92 -4.85 -3.27
CA GLU A 31 10.15 -5.15 -2.55
C GLU A 31 10.28 -6.67 -2.38
N ASP A 32 11.48 -7.19 -2.64
CA ASP A 32 11.78 -8.63 -2.59
C ASP A 32 10.76 -9.52 -3.33
N GLY A 33 10.29 -9.04 -4.48
CA GLY A 33 9.33 -9.76 -5.33
C GLY A 33 7.91 -9.80 -4.78
N ALA A 34 7.57 -8.97 -3.80
CA ALA A 34 6.23 -8.86 -3.23
C ALA A 34 5.76 -7.39 -3.16
N VAL A 35 4.45 -7.17 -3.24
CA VAL A 35 3.88 -5.83 -3.01
C VAL A 35 4.09 -5.45 -1.56
N HIS A 36 4.79 -4.34 -1.32
CA HIS A 36 5.21 -3.95 0.03
C HIS A 36 5.52 -2.46 0.09
N ARG A 37 5.12 -1.84 1.19
CA ARG A 37 5.56 -0.48 1.56
C ARG A 37 5.38 -0.23 3.06
N GLU A 38 6.37 0.40 3.69
CA GLU A 38 6.40 0.65 5.14
C GLU A 38 5.90 2.04 5.55
N ASP A 39 6.02 3.02 4.66
CA ASP A 39 5.79 4.44 4.94
C ASP A 39 4.49 5.00 4.33
N GLY A 40 3.73 4.15 3.64
CA GLY A 40 2.55 4.58 2.89
C GLY A 40 1.81 3.43 2.21
N PRO A 41 0.74 3.73 1.47
CA PRO A 41 0.05 2.73 0.67
C PRO A 41 0.96 2.19 -0.43
N ALA A 42 0.97 0.87 -0.58
CA ALA A 42 1.78 0.19 -1.57
C ALA A 42 1.16 0.29 -2.98
N VAL A 43 -0.17 0.45 -3.09
CA VAL A 43 -0.88 0.62 -4.36
C VAL A 43 -1.70 1.91 -4.34
N ILE A 44 -1.58 2.73 -5.37
CA ILE A 44 -2.34 3.97 -5.57
C ILE A 44 -2.99 3.94 -6.95
N PHE A 45 -4.31 3.85 -6.99
CA PHE A 45 -5.08 3.84 -8.23
C PHE A 45 -5.23 5.26 -8.82
N PRO A 46 -5.51 5.40 -10.14
CA PRO A 46 -5.70 6.70 -10.78
C PRO A 46 -6.84 7.54 -10.21
N ASP A 47 -7.85 6.91 -9.62
CA ASP A 47 -9.00 7.54 -8.96
C ASP A 47 -8.69 8.00 -7.53
N GLY A 48 -7.46 7.77 -7.04
CA GLY A 48 -7.01 8.12 -5.71
C GLY A 48 -7.31 7.07 -4.64
N VAL A 49 -7.91 5.93 -4.99
CA VAL A 49 -8.04 4.81 -4.06
C VAL A 49 -6.65 4.28 -3.70
N MET A 50 -6.44 4.00 -2.42
CA MET A 50 -5.16 3.55 -1.88
C MET A 50 -5.32 2.18 -1.22
N ARG A 51 -4.37 1.27 -1.46
CA ARG A 51 -4.28 0.00 -0.74
C ARG A 51 -2.93 -0.19 -0.10
N TRP A 52 -2.95 -0.79 1.08
CA TRP A 52 -1.79 -1.06 1.90
C TRP A 52 -1.40 -2.53 1.78
N TYR A 53 -0.12 -2.78 1.53
CA TYR A 53 0.42 -4.13 1.47
C TYR A 53 1.74 -4.19 2.25
N VAL A 54 1.92 -5.28 2.98
CA VAL A 54 3.18 -5.60 3.68
C VAL A 54 3.56 -7.04 3.35
N ARG A 55 4.71 -7.22 2.68
CA ARG A 55 5.27 -8.54 2.33
C ARG A 55 4.26 -9.38 1.54
N GLY A 56 3.59 -8.75 0.57
CA GLY A 56 2.56 -9.35 -0.27
C GLY A 56 1.18 -9.50 0.38
N LYS A 57 1.02 -9.21 1.68
CA LYS A 57 -0.27 -9.30 2.38
C LYS A 57 -1.01 -7.96 2.31
N GLU A 58 -2.23 -7.99 1.80
CA GLU A 58 -3.15 -6.86 1.81
C GLU A 58 -3.59 -6.56 3.26
N VAL A 59 -3.39 -5.33 3.73
CA VAL A 59 -3.67 -4.90 5.11
C VAL A 59 -4.52 -3.63 5.20
N THR A 60 -5.13 -3.16 4.10
CA THR A 60 -5.87 -1.88 4.07
C THR A 60 -6.96 -1.82 5.13
N ARG A 61 -7.69 -2.92 5.35
CA ARG A 61 -8.74 -2.96 6.39
C ARG A 61 -8.16 -2.76 7.78
N ALA A 62 -7.08 -3.44 8.11
CA ALA A 62 -6.43 -3.31 9.41
C ALA A 62 -5.80 -1.94 9.61
N VAL A 63 -5.22 -1.35 8.56
CA VAL A 63 -4.72 0.03 8.58
C VAL A 63 -5.85 1.03 8.80
N ASN A 64 -7.00 0.86 8.14
CA ASN A 64 -8.17 1.72 8.36
C ASN A 64 -8.68 1.62 9.80
N THR A 65 -8.70 0.41 10.38
CA THR A 65 -9.00 0.21 11.81
C THR A 65 -8.00 0.94 12.70
N LEU A 66 -6.69 0.80 12.42
CA LEU A 66 -5.65 1.51 13.18
C LEU A 66 -5.87 3.03 13.18
N PHE A 67 -6.15 3.60 12.00
CA PHE A 67 -6.41 5.04 11.88
C PHE A 67 -7.68 5.44 12.64
N TYR A 68 -8.75 4.66 12.55
CA TYR A 68 -10.00 4.90 13.26
C TYR A 68 -9.82 4.88 14.78
N GLU A 69 -9.18 3.84 15.32
CA GLU A 69 -8.97 3.67 16.76
C GLU A 69 -8.10 4.78 17.35
N ASN A 70 -7.10 5.24 16.59
CA ASN A 70 -6.23 6.35 17.01
C ASN A 70 -6.81 7.74 16.67
N LYS A 71 -8.02 7.80 16.09
CA LYS A 71 -8.68 9.05 15.64
C LYS A 71 -7.82 9.87 14.68
N TRP A 72 -7.07 9.19 13.81
CA TRP A 72 -6.21 9.80 12.81
C TRP A 72 -6.95 10.03 11.49
N PRO A 73 -6.85 11.22 10.88
CA PRO A 73 -7.43 11.48 9.57
C PRO A 73 -6.67 10.70 8.48
N ILE A 74 -7.39 9.89 7.70
CA ILE A 74 -6.82 9.07 6.60
C ILE A 74 -6.03 9.93 5.61
N ALA A 75 -6.53 11.13 5.29
CA ALA A 75 -5.88 12.07 4.37
C ALA A 75 -4.48 12.52 4.81
N LYS A 76 -4.12 12.38 6.10
CA LYS A 76 -2.78 12.69 6.59
C LYS A 76 -1.80 11.52 6.49
N GLY A 77 -2.28 10.31 6.19
CA GLY A 77 -1.43 9.12 6.11
C GLY A 77 -0.52 8.96 7.33
N LEU A 78 0.69 8.45 7.09
CA LEU A 78 1.75 8.28 8.10
C LEU A 78 2.72 9.48 8.11
N ASP A 79 2.18 10.70 8.14
CA ASP A 79 2.95 11.95 8.09
C ASP A 79 3.88 12.17 9.29
N THR A 80 3.55 11.64 10.48
CA THR A 80 4.39 11.77 11.69
C THR A 80 5.19 10.51 12.02
N ALA A 81 6.28 10.68 12.77
CA ALA A 81 7.09 9.56 13.27
C ALA A 81 6.30 8.64 14.21
N GLU A 82 5.40 9.20 15.02
CA GLU A 82 4.50 8.44 15.89
C GLU A 82 3.63 7.47 15.09
N LYS A 83 3.02 7.95 14.00
CA LYS A 83 2.17 7.13 13.14
C LYS A 83 2.97 6.02 12.47
N ARG A 84 4.15 6.35 11.92
CA ARG A 84 5.06 5.36 11.31
C ARG A 84 5.49 4.30 12.32
N ALA A 85 5.85 4.69 13.55
CA ALA A 85 6.24 3.76 14.60
C ALA A 85 5.09 2.83 15.00
N ARG A 86 3.86 3.35 15.11
CA ARG A 86 2.68 2.54 15.42
C ARG A 86 2.34 1.55 14.30
N PHE A 87 2.41 2.00 13.05
CA PHE A 87 2.24 1.14 11.88
C PHE A 87 3.30 0.03 11.88
N ALA A 88 4.58 0.38 12.04
CA ALA A 88 5.68 -0.56 12.07
C ALA A 88 5.50 -1.63 13.16
N ALA A 89 5.15 -1.21 14.39
CA ALA A 89 4.90 -2.12 15.51
C ALA A 89 3.72 -3.09 15.27
N THR A 90 2.79 -2.73 14.39
CA THR A 90 1.58 -3.52 14.12
C THR A 90 1.76 -4.44 12.92
N PHE A 91 2.48 -4.00 11.88
CA PHE A 91 2.48 -4.65 10.57
C PHE A 91 3.85 -5.15 10.09
N LEU A 92 4.97 -4.62 10.59
CA LEU A 92 6.31 -4.92 10.07
C LEU A 92 7.10 -5.95 10.90
N THR A 93 6.41 -6.69 11.77
CA THR A 93 7.00 -7.70 12.64
C THR A 93 7.41 -8.99 11.93
#